data_AF-A0A1H4BQR9-F1
#
_entry.id   AF-A0A1H4BQR9-F1
#
_cell.length_a   1.000
_cell.length_b   1.000
_cell.length_c   1.000
_cell.angle_alpha   90.00
_cell.angle_beta   90.00
_cell.angle_gamma   90.00
#
_symmetry.space_group_name_H-M   'P 1'
#
loop_
_entity.id
_entity.type
_entity.pdbx_description
1 polymer ?
#
loop_
_entity_poly.entity_id
_entity_poly.type
_entity_poly.pdbx_seq_one_letter_code
_entity_poly.pdbx_strand_id
1 'polypeptide(L)'
;MTKTIYLVDPETRVYVGPAPHPLDPVESERTGKPVYAALNPALATEVAPPRIPAGKRAVLVDLSWVLEDMPAAPAPVPAPPPVAPAPPPTPPRELTFEERLAALRGLVQDYMDAMAHAWGYDDIKTAVTYAEEPAVAKFQAEGRALRAWRSLVWASCYELLARVQAGETEEPTAESLPGLLPRLVPPEAEVAPKTAAPADDGQTEAAH
;
A
#
# COMPACT_ATOMS: atom_id res chain seq x y z
N MET A 1 -13.41 3.05 37.57
CA MET A 1 -13.87 1.66 37.78
C MET A 1 -13.43 0.87 36.55
N THR A 2 -12.92 -0.35 36.72
CA THR A 2 -12.48 -1.18 35.59
C THR A 2 -13.37 -2.42 35.59
N LYS A 3 -13.94 -2.74 34.43
CA LYS A 3 -14.74 -3.95 34.24
C LYS A 3 -13.88 -4.99 33.54
N THR A 4 -13.95 -6.26 33.94
CA THR A 4 -13.23 -7.32 33.23
C THR A 4 -14.05 -7.78 32.03
N ILE A 5 -13.43 -7.86 30.86
CA ILE A 5 -13.97 -8.50 29.66
C ILE A 5 -13.15 -9.75 29.34
N TYR A 6 -13.74 -10.70 28.63
CA TYR A 6 -13.13 -11.97 28.27
C TYR A 6 -12.91 -11.99 26.77
N LEU A 7 -11.63 -12.02 26.38
CA LEU A 7 -11.20 -11.97 24.99
C LEU A 7 -11.36 -13.33 24.33
N VAL A 8 -11.73 -13.31 23.06
CA VAL A 8 -11.93 -14.49 22.24
C VAL A 8 -11.11 -14.33 20.96
N ASP A 9 -10.49 -15.41 20.52
CA ASP A 9 -9.75 -15.46 19.26
C ASP A 9 -10.73 -15.29 18.08
N PRO A 10 -10.47 -14.38 17.13
CA PRO A 10 -11.46 -14.02 16.13
C PRO A 10 -11.74 -15.14 15.11
N GLU A 11 -10.77 -16.00 14.86
CA GLU A 11 -10.86 -17.09 13.87
C GLU A 11 -11.41 -18.37 14.51
N THR A 12 -10.89 -18.73 15.67
CA THR A 12 -11.19 -20.01 16.34
C THR A 12 -12.28 -19.91 17.38
N ARG A 13 -12.69 -18.70 17.77
CA ARG A 13 -13.66 -18.42 18.83
C ARG A 13 -13.29 -18.98 20.21
N VAL A 14 -12.01 -19.34 20.41
CA VAL A 14 -11.49 -19.87 21.67
C VAL A 14 -11.22 -18.73 22.67
N TYR A 15 -11.52 -18.97 23.94
CA TYR A 15 -11.17 -18.06 25.03
C TYR A 15 -9.66 -17.84 25.12
N VAL A 16 -9.23 -16.59 25.03
CA VAL A 16 -7.81 -16.18 25.08
C VAL A 16 -7.41 -15.77 26.50
N GLY A 17 -8.24 -14.98 27.18
CA GLY A 17 -7.94 -14.49 28.53
C GLY A 17 -8.79 -13.30 28.97
N PRO A 18 -8.71 -12.91 30.26
CA PRO A 18 -9.39 -11.74 30.77
C PRO A 18 -8.59 -10.47 30.45
N ALA A 19 -9.26 -9.37 30.14
CA ALA A 19 -8.66 -8.07 29.92
C ALA A 19 -9.42 -6.96 30.66
N PRO A 20 -8.74 -5.91 31.13
CA PRO A 20 -9.39 -4.76 31.74
C PRO A 20 -10.09 -3.92 30.66
N HIS A 21 -11.34 -3.57 30.91
CA HIS A 21 -12.13 -2.65 30.10
C HIS A 21 -12.22 -1.30 30.82
N PRO A 22 -11.46 -0.29 30.37
CA PRO A 22 -11.43 1.01 31.01
C PRO A 22 -12.72 1.80 30.73
N LEU A 23 -13.07 2.69 31.65
CA LEU A 23 -14.10 3.70 31.40
C LEU A 23 -13.64 4.66 30.32
N ASP A 24 -14.59 5.14 29.53
CA ASP A 24 -14.45 6.35 28.76
C ASP A 24 -14.74 7.54 29.69
N PRO A 25 -13.73 8.32 30.09
CA PRO A 25 -13.94 9.42 31.04
C PRO A 25 -14.84 10.50 30.46
N VAL A 26 -14.74 10.79 29.16
CA VAL A 26 -15.47 11.89 28.50
C VAL A 26 -16.96 11.55 28.42
N GLU A 27 -17.28 10.35 27.97
CA GLU A 27 -18.68 9.90 27.84
C GLU A 27 -19.31 9.61 29.20
N SER A 28 -18.52 9.13 30.17
CA SER A 28 -19.01 8.89 31.53
C SER A 28 -19.40 10.20 32.23
N GLU A 29 -18.59 11.25 32.07
CA GLU A 29 -18.89 12.59 32.60
C GLU A 29 -20.12 13.20 31.91
N ARG A 30 -20.21 13.08 30.58
CA ARG A 30 -21.32 13.61 29.78
C ARG A 30 -22.68 13.02 30.17
N THR A 31 -22.72 11.72 30.49
CA THR A 31 -23.98 11.00 30.75
C THR A 31 -24.31 10.86 32.24
N GLY A 32 -23.37 11.18 33.13
CA GLY A 32 -23.50 10.96 34.58
C GLY A 32 -23.58 9.49 34.97
N LYS A 33 -23.22 8.57 34.06
CA LYS A 33 -23.24 7.12 34.25
C LYS A 33 -21.93 6.53 33.72
N PRO A 34 -21.43 5.41 34.27
CA PRO A 34 -20.23 4.78 33.76
C PRO A 34 -20.45 4.26 32.33
N VAL A 35 -19.73 4.84 31.36
CA VAL A 35 -19.65 4.39 29.97
C VAL A 35 -18.26 3.79 29.75
N TYR A 36 -18.19 2.56 29.27
CA TYR A 36 -16.92 1.89 28.97
C TYR A 36 -16.54 2.12 27.51
N ALA A 37 -15.24 2.25 27.23
CA ALA A 37 -14.74 2.66 25.92
C ALA A 37 -15.23 1.72 24.81
N ALA A 38 -15.74 2.25 23.69
CA ALA A 38 -16.29 1.45 22.58
C ALA A 38 -15.27 0.60 21.81
N LEU A 39 -13.99 0.62 22.21
CA LEU A 39 -12.94 -0.27 21.72
C LEU A 39 -13.08 -1.65 22.38
N ASN A 40 -14.20 -2.32 22.11
CA ASN A 40 -14.23 -3.77 22.27
C ASN A 40 -13.45 -4.35 21.08
N PRO A 41 -12.29 -5.00 21.26
CA PRO A 41 -11.70 -5.77 20.17
C PRO A 41 -12.79 -6.71 19.66
N ALA A 42 -12.99 -6.73 18.34
CA ALA A 42 -14.08 -7.49 17.73
C ALA A 42 -14.04 -8.93 18.27
N LEU A 43 -15.01 -9.27 19.13
CA LEU A 43 -15.13 -10.53 19.90
C LEU A 43 -14.51 -10.52 21.32
N ALA A 44 -15.00 -9.64 22.20
CA ALA A 44 -14.99 -9.89 23.65
C ALA A 44 -16.40 -9.93 24.24
N THR A 45 -16.54 -10.69 25.33
CA THR A 45 -17.80 -10.81 26.10
C THR A 45 -17.59 -10.41 27.55
N GLU A 46 -18.64 -9.90 28.20
CA GLU A 46 -18.65 -9.64 29.64
C GLU A 46 -19.00 -10.89 30.46
N VAL A 47 -19.47 -11.94 29.78
CA VAL A 47 -19.86 -13.20 30.40
C VAL A 47 -18.60 -13.99 30.73
N ALA A 48 -18.39 -14.28 32.01
CA ALA A 48 -17.25 -15.07 32.46
C ALA A 48 -17.30 -16.50 31.89
N PRO A 49 -16.18 -17.03 31.37
CA PRO A 49 -16.12 -18.42 30.94
C PRO A 49 -16.30 -19.35 32.15
N PRO A 50 -16.94 -20.52 31.95
CA PRO A 50 -17.00 -21.55 32.97
C PRO A 50 -15.58 -22.05 33.30
N ARG A 51 -15.43 -22.72 34.45
CA ARG A 51 -14.18 -23.39 34.80
C ARG A 51 -13.79 -24.37 33.68
N ILE A 52 -12.65 -24.14 33.05
CA ILE A 52 -12.13 -24.98 31.96
C ILE A 52 -11.34 -26.14 32.59
N PRO A 53 -11.81 -27.40 32.48
CA PRO A 53 -11.05 -28.56 32.95
C PRO A 53 -9.81 -28.80 32.08
N ALA A 54 -8.81 -29.48 32.64
CA ALA A 54 -7.64 -29.90 31.85
C ALA A 54 -8.05 -30.74 30.63
N GLY A 55 -7.51 -30.43 29.46
CA GLY A 55 -7.87 -31.11 28.22
C GLY A 55 -9.13 -30.56 27.52
N LYS A 56 -9.74 -29.49 28.03
CA LYS A 56 -10.82 -28.78 27.35
C LYS A 56 -10.42 -27.34 27.03
N ARG A 57 -11.15 -26.71 26.11
CA ARG A 57 -11.09 -25.29 25.81
C ARG A 57 -12.49 -24.70 25.82
N ALA A 58 -12.63 -23.45 26.25
CA ALA A 58 -13.90 -22.73 26.16
C ALA A 58 -13.98 -22.02 24.80
N VAL A 59 -15.08 -22.22 24.08
CA VAL A 59 -15.36 -21.59 22.79
C VAL A 59 -16.65 -20.79 22.91
N LEU A 60 -16.66 -19.55 22.42
CA LEU A 60 -17.83 -18.68 22.46
C LEU A 60 -18.70 -18.92 21.21
N VAL A 61 -19.85 -19.57 21.40
CA VAL A 61 -20.84 -19.86 20.34
C VAL A 61 -22.16 -19.21 20.73
N ASP A 62 -22.71 -18.35 19.87
CA ASP A 62 -23.98 -17.64 20.12
C ASP A 62 -24.07 -16.98 21.51
N LEU A 63 -23.01 -16.27 21.88
CA LEU A 63 -22.84 -15.58 23.19
C LEU A 63 -22.85 -16.51 24.41
N SER A 64 -22.77 -17.82 24.21
CA SER A 64 -22.69 -18.84 25.26
C SER A 64 -21.37 -19.58 25.21
N TRP A 65 -20.83 -19.93 26.38
CA TRP A 65 -19.59 -20.70 26.47
C TRP A 65 -19.85 -22.19 26.30
N VAL A 66 -19.24 -22.77 25.29
CA VAL A 66 -19.23 -24.22 25.04
C VAL A 66 -17.86 -24.76 25.42
N LEU A 67 -17.83 -25.85 26.19
CA LEU A 67 -16.60 -26.57 26.50
C LEU A 67 -16.36 -27.64 25.44
N GLU A 68 -15.39 -27.40 24.58
CA GLU A 68 -14.92 -28.38 23.62
C GLU A 68 -13.75 -29.16 24.20
N ASP A 69 -13.63 -30.41 23.80
CA ASP A 69 -12.40 -31.16 24.05
C ASP A 69 -11.28 -30.49 23.25
N MET A 70 -10.20 -30.16 23.95
CA MET A 70 -9.00 -29.67 23.29
C MET A 70 -8.58 -30.79 22.33
N PRO A 71 -8.44 -30.53 21.03
CA PRO A 71 -7.96 -31.54 20.12
C PRO A 71 -6.64 -32.03 20.70
N ALA A 72 -6.53 -33.35 20.90
CA ALA A 72 -5.26 -33.94 21.26
C ALA A 72 -4.24 -33.36 20.28
N ALA A 73 -3.13 -32.81 20.81
CA ALA A 73 -2.01 -32.39 19.98
C ALA A 73 -1.84 -33.48 18.92
N PRO A 74 -1.88 -33.15 17.62
CA PRO A 74 -2.00 -34.16 16.57
C PRO A 74 -0.96 -35.22 16.88
N ALA A 75 -1.41 -36.47 17.07
CA ALA A 75 -0.50 -37.58 17.30
C ALA A 75 0.62 -37.47 16.26
N PRO A 76 1.89 -37.70 16.62
CA PRO A 76 2.95 -37.70 15.62
C PRO A 76 2.45 -38.55 14.46
N VAL A 77 2.28 -37.91 13.31
CA VAL A 77 1.59 -38.51 12.16
C VAL A 77 2.24 -39.87 11.94
N PRO A 78 1.50 -41.00 11.99
CA PRO A 78 2.10 -42.31 11.78
C PRO A 78 2.88 -42.24 10.48
N ALA A 79 4.15 -42.65 10.52
CA ALA A 79 5.06 -42.51 9.39
C ALA A 79 4.31 -42.95 8.11
N PRO A 80 4.22 -42.08 7.09
CA PRO A 80 3.57 -42.46 5.85
C PRO A 80 4.22 -43.76 5.33
N PRO A 81 3.46 -44.66 4.64
CA PRO A 81 4.08 -45.79 3.95
C PRO A 81 5.26 -45.26 3.14
N PRO A 82 6.40 -45.98 3.03
CA PRO A 82 7.67 -45.43 2.56
C PRO A 82 7.42 -44.56 1.33
N VAL A 83 7.38 -43.25 1.57
CA VAL A 83 7.23 -42.27 0.51
C VAL A 83 8.51 -42.47 -0.26
N ALA A 84 8.39 -42.76 -1.56
CA ALA A 84 9.52 -42.67 -2.46
C ALA A 84 10.32 -41.41 -2.08
N PRO A 85 11.66 -41.48 -2.00
CA PRO A 85 12.48 -40.41 -1.42
C PRO A 85 11.93 -39.06 -1.88
N ALA A 86 11.54 -38.22 -0.91
CA ALA A 86 10.98 -36.91 -1.21
C ALA A 86 11.86 -36.26 -2.28
N PRO A 87 11.30 -35.77 -3.41
CA PRO A 87 12.13 -35.06 -4.36
C PRO A 87 12.88 -33.98 -3.57
N PRO A 88 14.19 -33.79 -3.82
CA PRO A 88 14.96 -32.77 -3.13
C PRO A 88 14.19 -31.44 -3.18
N PRO A 89 14.28 -30.58 -2.14
CA PRO A 89 13.64 -29.26 -2.18
C PRO A 89 14.00 -28.64 -3.51
N THR A 90 12.99 -28.35 -4.34
CA THR A 90 13.23 -27.79 -5.66
C THR A 90 14.07 -26.53 -5.43
N PRO A 91 15.29 -26.43 -5.99
CA PRO A 91 16.04 -25.19 -5.89
C PRO A 91 15.14 -24.05 -6.41
N PRO A 92 15.27 -22.81 -5.88
CA PRO A 92 14.53 -21.68 -6.39
C PRO A 92 14.58 -21.70 -7.91
N ARG A 93 13.42 -21.80 -8.56
CA ARG A 93 13.36 -21.84 -10.01
C ARG A 93 14.03 -20.56 -10.52
N GLU A 94 15.09 -20.71 -11.30
CA GLU A 94 15.68 -19.59 -12.00
C GLU A 94 14.59 -18.97 -12.88
N LEU A 95 14.41 -17.65 -12.74
CA LEU A 95 13.44 -16.92 -13.56
C LEU A 95 13.82 -17.11 -15.03
N THR A 96 12.82 -17.45 -15.84
CA THR A 96 12.98 -17.44 -17.29
C THR A 96 13.29 -16.03 -17.77
N PHE A 97 13.84 -15.92 -18.98
CA PHE A 97 14.14 -14.63 -19.58
C PHE A 97 12.91 -13.70 -19.63
N GLU A 98 11.75 -14.23 -20.02
CA GLU A 98 10.49 -13.49 -20.06
C GLU A 98 10.04 -12.99 -18.67
N GLU A 99 10.21 -13.81 -17.64
CA GLU A 99 9.88 -13.43 -16.25
C GLU A 99 10.81 -12.31 -15.75
N ARG A 100 12.10 -12.34 -16.13
CA ARG A 100 13.04 -11.26 -15.82
C ARG A 100 12.71 -9.95 -16.54
N LEU A 101 12.34 -10.01 -17.83
CA LEU A 101 11.86 -8.84 -18.56
C LEU A 101 10.54 -8.27 -17.98
N ALA A 102 9.66 -9.13 -17.47
CA ALA A 102 8.45 -8.69 -16.76
C ALA A 102 8.81 -7.99 -15.45
N ALA A 103 9.74 -8.53 -14.66
CA ALA A 103 10.23 -7.91 -13.44
C ALA A 103 10.86 -6.53 -13.72
N LEU A 104 11.66 -6.42 -14.78
CA LEU A 104 12.29 -5.15 -15.15
C LEU A 104 11.26 -4.08 -15.55
N ARG A 105 10.21 -4.44 -16.29
CA ARG A 105 9.08 -3.53 -16.58
C ARG A 105 8.35 -3.09 -15.32
N GLY A 106 8.21 -3.99 -14.34
CA GLY A 106 7.68 -3.66 -13.01
C GLY A 106 8.51 -2.58 -12.32
N LEU A 107 9.84 -2.74 -12.28
CA LEU A 107 10.73 -1.74 -11.69
C LEU A 107 10.65 -0.37 -12.39
N VAL A 108 10.50 -0.35 -13.71
CA VAL A 108 10.29 0.91 -14.47
C VAL A 108 8.97 1.57 -14.09
N GLN A 109 7.89 0.79 -13.95
CA GLN A 109 6.59 1.29 -13.49
C GLN A 109 6.69 1.87 -12.07
N ASP A 110 7.28 1.13 -11.13
CA ASP A 110 7.47 1.56 -9.74
C ASP A 110 8.29 2.84 -9.65
N TYR A 111 9.34 2.99 -10.48
CA TYR A 111 10.13 4.20 -10.56
C TYR A 111 9.30 5.42 -10.99
N MET A 112 8.47 5.28 -12.02
CA MET A 112 7.60 6.37 -12.48
C MET A 112 6.52 6.72 -11.45
N ASP A 113 5.95 5.73 -10.78
CA ASP A 113 4.95 5.94 -9.73
C ASP A 113 5.57 6.65 -8.52
N ALA A 114 6.79 6.27 -8.11
CA ALA A 114 7.53 6.98 -7.06
C ALA A 114 7.78 8.46 -7.41
N MET A 115 8.09 8.77 -8.67
CA MET A 115 8.26 10.16 -9.10
C MET A 115 6.94 10.94 -9.12
N ALA A 116 5.82 10.30 -9.48
CA ALA A 116 4.49 10.92 -9.43
C ALA A 116 4.04 11.15 -7.97
N HIS A 117 4.34 10.23 -7.06
CA HIS A 117 4.09 10.38 -5.63
C HIS A 117 4.80 11.59 -5.03
N ALA A 118 6.03 11.87 -5.46
CA ALA A 118 6.76 13.06 -5.01
C ALA A 118 6.03 14.38 -5.37
N TRP A 119 5.10 14.34 -6.33
CA TRP A 119 4.28 15.48 -6.76
C TRP A 119 2.85 15.42 -6.18
N GLY A 120 2.55 14.43 -5.33
CA GLY A 120 1.28 14.30 -4.62
C GLY A 120 0.20 13.49 -5.36
N TYR A 121 0.57 12.71 -6.38
CA TYR A 121 -0.35 11.81 -7.08
C TYR A 121 -0.30 10.39 -6.52
N ASP A 122 -1.36 9.61 -6.76
CA ASP A 122 -1.41 8.19 -6.37
C ASP A 122 -0.53 7.29 -7.27
N ASP A 123 -0.38 7.63 -8.54
CA ASP A 123 0.49 6.93 -9.49
C ASP A 123 0.70 7.79 -10.75
N ILE A 124 1.58 7.36 -11.65
CA ILE A 124 1.84 8.06 -12.92
C ILE A 124 0.58 8.10 -13.79
N LYS A 125 -0.30 7.09 -13.71
CA LYS A 125 -1.52 7.00 -14.53
C LYS A 125 -2.49 8.11 -14.18
N THR A 126 -2.68 8.35 -12.89
CA THR A 126 -3.51 9.40 -12.31
C THR A 126 -2.96 10.76 -12.73
N ALA A 127 -1.65 10.98 -12.58
CA ALA A 127 -1.04 12.26 -12.94
C ALA A 127 -1.24 12.63 -14.42
N VAL A 128 -1.08 11.67 -15.34
CA VAL A 128 -1.26 11.95 -16.78
C VAL A 128 -2.70 12.18 -17.20
N THR A 129 -3.69 11.85 -16.35
CA THR A 129 -5.10 12.16 -16.65
C THR A 129 -5.35 13.67 -16.64
N TYR A 130 -4.60 14.42 -15.83
CA TYR A 130 -4.71 15.87 -15.72
C TYR A 130 -4.04 16.65 -16.86
N ALA A 131 -3.37 16.01 -17.82
CA ALA A 131 -2.66 16.71 -18.89
C ALA A 131 -3.54 17.67 -19.72
N GLU A 132 -4.85 17.42 -19.78
CA GLU A 132 -5.83 18.25 -20.49
C GLU A 132 -6.76 19.03 -19.53
N GLU A 133 -6.48 19.07 -18.22
CA GLU A 133 -7.29 19.73 -17.18
C GLU A 133 -7.40 21.24 -17.42
N PRO A 134 -8.59 21.81 -17.71
CA PRO A 134 -8.73 23.22 -18.03
C PRO A 134 -8.89 24.14 -16.81
N ALA A 135 -9.34 23.63 -15.66
CA ALA A 135 -9.69 24.44 -14.50
C ALA A 135 -8.50 24.75 -13.59
N VAL A 136 -7.52 23.84 -13.51
CA VAL A 136 -6.35 23.99 -12.63
C VAL A 136 -5.06 23.88 -13.43
N ALA A 137 -4.52 25.04 -13.83
CA ALA A 137 -3.31 25.16 -14.66
C ALA A 137 -2.10 24.39 -14.11
N LYS A 138 -1.95 24.32 -12.77
CA LYS A 138 -0.91 23.53 -12.11
C LYS A 138 -0.99 22.05 -12.50
N PHE A 139 -2.16 21.42 -12.30
CA PHE A 139 -2.33 20.00 -12.60
C PHE A 139 -2.20 19.72 -14.10
N GLN A 140 -2.58 20.68 -14.94
CA GLN A 140 -2.40 20.60 -16.37
C GLN A 140 -0.92 20.57 -16.77
N ALA A 141 -0.13 21.52 -16.26
CA ALA A 141 1.31 21.60 -16.54
C ALA A 141 2.05 20.35 -16.03
N GLU A 142 1.74 19.92 -14.80
CA GLU A 142 2.33 18.72 -14.19
C GLU A 142 1.94 17.46 -14.96
N GLY A 143 0.66 17.29 -15.31
CA GLY A 143 0.16 16.16 -16.08
C GLY A 143 0.77 16.07 -17.48
N ARG A 144 1.00 17.21 -18.16
CA ARG A 144 1.71 17.23 -19.45
C ARG A 144 3.17 16.81 -19.32
N ALA A 145 3.88 17.36 -18.33
CA ALA A 145 5.28 17.02 -18.09
C ALA A 145 5.44 15.52 -17.80
N LEU A 146 4.62 14.98 -16.90
CA LEU A 146 4.62 13.56 -16.55
C LEU A 146 4.19 12.66 -17.71
N ARG A 147 3.25 13.09 -18.57
CA ARG A 147 2.84 12.32 -19.76
C ARG A 147 3.96 12.24 -20.80
N ALA A 148 4.62 13.35 -21.08
CA ALA A 148 5.75 13.39 -21.99
C ALA A 148 6.90 12.53 -21.46
N TRP A 149 7.26 12.71 -20.19
CA TRP A 149 8.33 11.96 -19.54
C TRP A 149 8.06 10.46 -19.51
N ARG A 150 6.86 10.02 -19.12
CA ARG A 150 6.45 8.61 -19.13
C ARG A 150 6.66 7.96 -20.50
N SER A 151 6.35 8.70 -21.57
CA SER A 151 6.51 8.19 -22.94
C SER A 151 7.98 7.97 -23.29
N LEU A 152 8.86 8.89 -22.88
CA LEU A 152 10.31 8.76 -23.06
C LEU A 152 10.89 7.60 -22.23
N VAL A 153 10.46 7.46 -20.98
CA VAL A 153 10.89 6.36 -20.10
C VAL A 153 10.53 5.01 -20.71
N TRP A 154 9.30 4.85 -21.20
CA TRP A 154 8.90 3.60 -21.86
C TRP A 154 9.69 3.33 -23.15
N ALA A 155 9.94 4.35 -23.98
CA ALA A 155 10.77 4.19 -25.17
C ALA A 155 12.18 3.69 -24.80
N SER A 156 12.84 4.34 -23.83
CA SER A 156 14.17 3.93 -23.35
C SER A 156 14.15 2.55 -22.70
N CYS A 157 13.08 2.19 -21.97
CA CYS A 157 12.91 0.86 -21.40
C CYS A 157 12.85 -0.21 -22.51
N TYR A 158 12.08 -0.01 -23.57
CA TYR A 158 11.97 -1.00 -24.64
C TYR A 158 13.28 -1.14 -25.43
N GLU A 159 14.00 -0.05 -25.66
CA GLU A 159 15.35 -0.09 -26.24
C GLU A 159 16.32 -0.89 -25.36
N LEU A 160 16.29 -0.65 -24.05
CA LEU A 160 17.13 -1.38 -23.09
C LEU A 160 16.78 -2.88 -23.07
N LEU A 161 15.49 -3.24 -23.03
CA LEU A 161 15.03 -4.62 -23.08
C LEU A 161 15.49 -5.33 -24.36
N ALA A 162 15.41 -4.65 -25.51
CA ALA A 162 15.88 -5.19 -26.78
C ALA A 162 17.39 -5.47 -26.77
N ARG A 163 18.20 -4.56 -26.21
CA ARG A 163 19.66 -4.75 -26.07
C ARG A 163 20.00 -5.90 -25.11
N VAL A 164 19.27 -6.03 -24.00
CA VAL A 164 19.44 -7.15 -23.06
C VAL A 164 19.10 -8.47 -23.75
N GLN A 165 18.02 -8.51 -24.54
CA GLN A 165 17.64 -9.69 -25.32
C GLN A 165 18.65 -10.06 -26.41
N ALA A 166 19.29 -9.06 -27.01
CA ALA A 166 20.36 -9.26 -27.98
C ALA A 166 21.71 -9.63 -27.33
N GLY A 167 21.83 -9.57 -26.00
CA GLY A 167 23.09 -9.78 -25.29
C GLY A 167 24.10 -8.64 -25.46
N GLU A 168 23.65 -7.45 -25.89
CA GLU A 168 24.48 -6.27 -26.13
C GLU A 168 24.77 -5.49 -24.83
N THR A 169 23.94 -5.67 -23.81
CA THR A 169 24.11 -5.06 -22.49
C THR A 169 23.68 -6.03 -21.40
N GLU A 170 24.27 -5.88 -20.21
CA GLU A 170 23.86 -6.62 -19.02
C GLU A 170 22.46 -6.19 -18.55
N GLU A 171 21.76 -7.12 -17.91
CA GLU A 171 20.45 -6.86 -17.31
C GLU A 171 20.61 -5.87 -16.15
N PRO A 172 19.92 -4.71 -16.17
CA PRO A 172 20.06 -3.70 -15.12
C PRO A 172 19.43 -4.18 -13.81
N THR A 173 20.07 -3.85 -12.70
CA THR A 173 19.51 -4.01 -11.36
C THR A 173 18.57 -2.85 -11.01
N ALA A 174 17.70 -3.06 -10.01
CA ALA A 174 16.83 -2.01 -9.48
C ALA A 174 17.59 -0.72 -9.06
N GLU A 175 18.82 -0.86 -8.57
CA GLU A 175 19.67 0.28 -8.17
C GLU A 175 20.24 1.05 -9.37
N SER A 176 20.62 0.33 -10.44
CA SER A 176 21.22 0.94 -11.63
C SER A 176 20.19 1.52 -12.61
N LEU A 177 18.97 0.97 -12.60
CA LEU A 177 17.92 1.28 -13.56
C LEU A 177 17.57 2.78 -13.64
N PRO A 178 17.39 3.52 -12.53
CA PRO A 178 17.08 4.95 -12.59
C PRO A 178 18.17 5.78 -13.28
N GLY A 179 19.43 5.32 -13.26
CA GLY A 179 20.54 5.99 -13.94
C GLY A 179 20.54 5.81 -15.46
N LEU A 180 19.82 4.81 -15.96
CA LEU A 180 19.71 4.47 -17.38
C LEU A 180 18.46 5.08 -18.04
N LEU A 181 17.52 5.60 -17.24
CA LEU A 181 16.25 6.14 -17.71
C LEU A 181 16.32 7.67 -17.83
N PRO A 182 15.52 8.28 -18.73
CA PRO A 182 15.37 9.73 -18.81
C PRO A 182 14.97 10.34 -17.47
N ARG A 183 15.54 11.48 -17.11
CA ARG A 183 15.16 12.23 -15.92
C ARG A 183 13.88 13.04 -16.17
N LEU A 184 13.03 13.11 -15.15
CA LEU A 184 11.87 13.99 -15.18
C LEU A 184 12.34 15.45 -15.14
N VAL A 185 11.93 16.22 -16.14
CA VAL A 185 12.12 17.67 -16.18
C VAL A 185 10.87 18.31 -15.55
N PRO A 186 10.99 19.10 -14.48
CA PRO A 186 9.87 19.85 -13.92
C PRO A 186 9.26 20.76 -14.99
N PRO A 187 7.93 21.00 -14.99
CA PRO A 187 7.38 22.06 -15.82
C PRO A 187 8.11 23.35 -15.45
N GLU A 188 8.67 24.04 -16.43
CA GLU A 188 9.16 25.40 -16.21
C GLU A 188 8.00 26.18 -15.58
N ALA A 189 8.26 26.82 -14.44
CA ALA A 189 7.33 27.78 -13.89
C ALA A 189 7.14 28.83 -14.98
N GLU A 190 6.02 28.75 -15.69
CA GLU A 190 5.64 29.73 -16.70
C GLU A 190 5.63 31.07 -15.97
N VAL A 191 6.70 31.84 -16.14
CA VAL A 191 6.81 33.20 -15.61
C VAL A 191 5.69 33.94 -16.31
N ALA A 192 4.61 34.17 -15.57
CA ALA A 192 3.47 34.92 -16.05
C ALA A 192 3.97 36.12 -16.85
N PRO A 193 3.45 36.40 -18.05
CA PRO A 193 3.90 37.53 -18.84
C PRO A 193 3.80 38.78 -17.96
N LYS A 194 4.97 39.36 -17.63
CA LYS A 194 5.06 40.64 -16.93
C LYS A 194 4.17 41.60 -17.73
N THR A 195 3.07 41.99 -17.11
CA THR A 195 2.04 42.86 -17.65
C THR A 195 2.71 43.93 -18.50
N ALA A 196 2.43 43.92 -19.80
CA ALA A 196 2.83 44.99 -20.69
C ALA A 196 2.33 46.28 -20.04
N ALA A 197 3.26 47.16 -19.68
CA ALA A 197 2.94 48.51 -19.25
C ALA A 197 2.07 49.14 -20.36
N PRO A 198 1.02 49.89 -20.02
CA PRO A 198 0.21 50.56 -21.02
C PRO A 198 1.13 51.44 -21.87
N ALA A 199 0.96 51.35 -23.18
CA ALA A 199 1.61 52.22 -24.14
C ALA A 199 1.36 53.67 -23.73
N ASP A 200 2.46 54.38 -23.49
CA ASP A 200 2.51 55.82 -23.33
C ASP A 200 2.15 56.44 -24.69
N ASP A 201 0.89 56.86 -24.84
CA ASP A 201 0.44 57.69 -25.96
C ASP A 201 1.05 59.10 -25.80
N GLY A 202 2.36 59.19 -26.08
CA GLY A 202 3.09 60.43 -26.28
C GLY A 202 2.72 61.04 -27.63
N GLN A 203 1.54 61.65 -27.74
CA GLN A 203 1.25 62.58 -28.84
C GLN A 203 2.11 63.83 -28.66
N THR A 204 3.14 63.93 -29.51
CA THR A 204 3.96 65.12 -29.71
C THR A 204 3.55 65.79 -31.03
N GLU A 205 3.27 67.10 -30.93
CA GLU A 205 3.32 68.14 -31.97
C GLU A 205 2.44 68.10 -33.23
N ALA A 206 1.65 69.17 -33.41
CA ALA A 206 1.90 70.12 -34.49
C ALA A 206 1.30 71.50 -34.15
N ALA A 207 2.16 72.43 -33.75
CA ALA A 207 1.94 73.86 -33.89
C ALA A 207 2.76 74.33 -35.09
N HIS A 208 2.10 74.68 -36.21
CA HIS A 208 2.39 75.87 -37.01
C HIS A 208 1.36 76.09 -38.11
#